data_AF-A0AAN4TL25-F1
#
_entry.id   AF-A0AAN4TL25-F1
#
_cell.length_a   1.000
_cell.length_b   1.000
_cell.length_c   1.000
_cell.angle_alpha   90.00
_cell.angle_beta   90.00
_cell.angle_gamma   90.00
#
_symmetry.space_group_name_H-M   'P 1'
#
loop_
_entity.id
_entity.type
_entity.pdbx_description
1 polymer ?
#
loop_
_entity_poly.entity_id
_entity_poly.type
_entity_poly.pdbx_seq_one_letter_code
_entity_poly.pdbx_strand_id
1 'polypeptide(L)'
;MAHAGARFTQGSVAQHLVVTASTSALSLFAIFLVDILTLVYVSMLHDPVLLAAVGIAKVLLFFNSALTTGLIIAATAVLSERIGHRAVRSVPRLTASLMLMVVMVSGLGAALRCAAVGVGGADHPLAGGRGCHL
;
A
#
# COMPACT_ATOMS: atom_id res chain seq x y z
N MET A 1 1.50 -26.88 -28.68
CA MET A 1 0.32 -26.79 -27.79
C MET A 1 0.80 -26.96 -26.35
N ALA A 2 1.14 -25.86 -25.66
CA ALA A 2 1.58 -25.94 -24.27
C ALA A 2 0.33 -26.17 -23.40
N HIS A 3 0.20 -27.37 -22.85
CA HIS A 3 -0.84 -27.69 -21.89
C HIS A 3 -0.45 -27.05 -20.54
N ALA A 4 -0.80 -25.77 -20.36
CA ALA A 4 -0.67 -25.10 -19.07
C ALA A 4 -1.73 -25.69 -18.12
N GLY A 5 -1.46 -26.88 -17.60
CA GLY A 5 -2.28 -27.53 -16.59
C GLY A 5 -2.46 -26.60 -15.39
N ALA A 6 -3.70 -26.47 -14.91
CA ALA A 6 -4.02 -25.60 -13.79
C ALA A 6 -3.27 -26.08 -12.53
N ARG A 7 -2.16 -25.40 -12.20
CA ARG A 7 -1.27 -25.73 -11.07
C ARG A 7 -1.99 -25.74 -9.71
N PHE A 8 -3.13 -25.06 -9.62
CA PHE A 8 -3.96 -24.98 -8.42
C PHE A 8 -5.00 -26.11 -8.31
N THR A 9 -5.21 -26.91 -9.36
CA THR A 9 -6.14 -28.06 -9.34
C THR A 9 -5.40 -29.39 -9.17
N GLN A 10 -4.07 -29.37 -9.11
CA GLN A 10 -3.25 -30.56 -8.93
C GLN A 10 -2.40 -30.42 -7.68
N GLY A 11 -2.69 -31.23 -6.66
CA GLY A 11 -1.97 -31.28 -5.39
C GLY A 11 -2.82 -30.94 -4.17
N SER A 12 -2.20 -30.96 -2.99
CA SER A 12 -2.83 -30.68 -1.71
C SER A 12 -3.11 -29.18 -1.55
N VAL A 13 -4.38 -28.82 -1.34
CA VAL A 13 -4.82 -27.44 -1.06
C VAL A 13 -4.11 -26.87 0.17
N ALA A 14 -3.88 -27.71 1.19
CA ALA A 14 -3.20 -27.29 2.42
C ALA A 14 -1.77 -26.81 2.15
N GLN A 15 -1.01 -27.50 1.30
CA GLN A 15 0.34 -27.09 0.93
C GLN A 15 0.32 -25.74 0.19
N HIS A 16 -0.69 -25.53 -0.66
CA HIS A 16 -0.85 -24.27 -1.38
C HIS A 16 -1.15 -23.10 -0.42
N LEU A 17 -2.09 -23.30 0.51
CA LEU A 17 -2.41 -22.28 1.51
C LEU A 17 -1.21 -21.97 2.41
N VAL A 18 -0.43 -22.98 2.81
CA VAL A 18 0.76 -22.79 3.65
C VAL A 18 1.80 -21.92 2.95
N VAL A 19 2.09 -22.13 1.66
CA VAL A 19 3.08 -21.30 0.95
C VAL A 19 2.60 -19.87 0.67
N THR A 20 1.30 -19.69 0.41
CA THR A 20 0.72 -18.35 0.22
C THR A 20 0.63 -17.58 1.54
N ALA A 21 0.22 -18.24 2.63
CA ALA A 21 0.12 -17.65 3.95
C ALA A 21 1.50 -17.34 4.55
N SER A 22 2.50 -18.20 4.35
CA SER A 22 3.86 -17.97 4.86
C SER A 22 4.50 -16.72 4.27
N THR A 23 4.30 -16.49 2.96
CA THR A 23 4.78 -15.28 2.28
C THR A 23 4.11 -14.02 2.85
N SER A 24 2.80 -14.10 3.15
CA SER A 24 2.06 -12.99 3.76
C SER A 24 2.49 -12.72 5.20
N ALA A 25 2.72 -13.78 5.99
CA ALA A 25 3.21 -13.68 7.35
C ALA A 25 4.61 -13.06 7.41
N LEU A 26 5.49 -13.41 6.48
CA LEU A 26 6.84 -12.83 6.38
C LEU A 26 6.79 -11.32 6.09
N SER A 27 5.87 -10.87 5.24
CA SER A 27 5.67 -9.44 4.97
C SER A 27 5.22 -8.68 6.23
N LEU A 28 4.25 -9.20 6.97
CA LEU A 28 3.79 -8.57 8.22
C LEU A 28 4.90 -8.55 9.28
N PHE A 29 5.68 -9.64 9.38
CA PHE A 29 6.84 -9.70 10.26
C PHE A 29 7.89 -8.64 9.92
N ALA A 30 8.18 -8.43 8.64
CA ALA A 30 9.11 -7.40 8.19
C ALA A 30 8.66 -5.98 8.55
N ILE A 31 7.36 -5.67 8.40
CA ILE A 31 6.79 -4.37 8.78
C ILE A 31 6.91 -4.15 10.29
N PHE A 32 6.58 -5.16 11.10
CA PHE A 32 6.71 -5.07 12.55
C PHE A 32 8.16 -4.84 13.00
N LEU A 33 9.12 -5.51 12.35
CA LEU A 33 10.53 -5.29 12.62
C LEU A 33 10.98 -3.86 12.29
N VAL A 34 10.46 -3.29 11.20
CA VAL A 34 10.70 -1.88 10.84
C VAL A 34 10.16 -0.93 11.91
N ASP A 35 9.02 -1.24 12.52
CA ASP A 35 8.43 -0.44 13.59
C ASP A 35 9.29 -0.45 14.85
N ILE A 36 9.76 -1.64 15.28
CA ILE A 36 10.67 -1.78 16.42
C ILE A 36 11.97 -1.02 16.16
N LEU A 37 12.60 -1.24 14.99
CA LEU A 37 13.86 -0.60 14.66
C LEU A 37 13.75 0.93 14.63
N THR A 38 12.63 1.45 14.10
CA THR A 38 12.35 2.88 14.08
C THR A 38 12.26 3.44 15.49
N LEU A 39 11.53 2.78 16.40
CA LEU A 39 11.40 3.26 17.78
C LEU A 39 12.70 3.12 18.58
N VAL A 40 13.49 2.07 18.35
CA VAL A 40 14.81 1.90 18.97
C VAL A 40 15.78 2.98 18.49
N TYR A 41 15.79 3.27 17.18
CA TYR A 41 16.62 4.33 16.61
C TYR A 41 16.27 5.71 17.18
N VAL A 42 14.97 6.03 17.26
CA VAL A 42 14.51 7.31 17.81
C VAL A 42 14.75 7.40 19.32
N SER A 43 14.61 6.30 20.07
CA SER A 43 14.86 6.27 21.51
C SER A 43 16.34 6.48 21.86
N MET A 44 17.28 6.12 20.98
CA MET A 44 18.72 6.39 21.17
C MET A 44 19.05 7.89 21.05
N LEU A 45 18.18 8.68 20.43
CA LEU A 45 18.34 10.13 20.25
C LEU A 45 18.09 10.93 21.55
N HIS A 46 17.76 10.26 22.67
CA HIS A 46 17.60 10.80 24.04
C HIS A 46 16.60 11.95 24.22
N ASP A 47 15.89 12.37 23.18
CA ASP A 47 14.84 13.38 23.27
C ASP A 47 13.44 12.76 23.37
N PRO A 48 12.77 12.83 24.53
CA PRO A 48 11.44 12.26 24.72
C PRO A 48 10.37 12.96 23.85
N VAL A 49 10.63 14.20 23.43
CA VAL A 49 9.75 14.97 22.56
C VAL A 49 9.71 14.37 21.14
N LEU A 50 10.84 13.89 20.62
CA LEU A 50 10.90 13.30 19.27
C LEU A 50 10.21 11.94 19.23
N LEU A 51 10.33 11.14 20.28
CA LEU A 51 9.61 9.86 20.41
C LEU A 51 8.08 10.07 20.39
N ALA A 52 7.59 11.07 21.15
CA ALA A 52 6.17 11.41 21.19
C ALA A 52 5.65 11.91 19.82
N ALA A 53 6.43 12.73 19.12
CA ALA A 53 6.09 13.23 17.80
C ALA A 53 5.97 12.11 16.75
N VAL A 54 6.92 11.16 16.74
CA VAL A 54 6.89 9.99 15.84
C VAL A 54 5.68 9.10 16.15
N GLY A 55 5.31 8.94 17.42
CA GLY A 55 4.10 8.21 17.81
C GLY A 55 2.83 8.80 17.19
N ILE A 56 2.63 10.13 17.30
CA ILE A 56 1.49 10.82 16.70
C ILE A 56 1.52 10.71 15.16
N ALA A 57 2.69 10.88 14.54
CA ALA A 57 2.84 10.73 13.09
C ALA A 57 2.49 9.31 12.61
N LYS A 58 2.91 8.27 13.34
CA LYS A 58 2.59 6.86 13.05
C LYS A 58 1.09 6.60 13.09
N VAL A 59 0.39 7.10 14.10
CA VAL A 59 -1.07 6.94 14.24
C VAL A 59 -1.80 7.60 13.06
N LEU A 60 -1.42 8.82 12.70
CA LEU A 60 -2.04 9.55 11.59
C LEU A 60 -1.79 8.86 10.24
N LEU A 61 -0.57 8.38 10.01
CA LEU A 61 -0.21 7.63 8.79
C LEU A 61 -0.95 6.29 8.70
N PHE A 62 -1.13 5.60 9.83
CA PHE A 62 -1.87 4.34 9.90
C PHE A 62 -3.36 4.55 9.62
N PHE A 63 -3.96 5.60 10.20
CA PHE A 63 -5.35 5.97 9.95
C PHE A 63 -5.60 6.28 8.45
N ASN A 64 -4.73 7.07 7.84
CA ASN A 64 -4.84 7.39 6.40
C ASN A 64 -4.68 6.14 5.51
N SER A 65 -3.71 5.28 5.83
CA SER A 65 -3.51 4.03 5.10
C SER A 65 -4.71 3.08 5.27
N ALA A 66 -5.29 2.97 6.46
CA ALA A 66 -6.45 2.13 6.73
C ALA A 66 -7.69 2.56 5.94
N LEU A 67 -7.97 3.87 5.85
CA LEU A 67 -9.05 4.38 5.01
C LEU A 67 -8.83 4.03 3.53
N THR A 68 -7.60 4.18 3.05
CA THR A 68 -7.25 3.90 1.66
C THR A 68 -7.37 2.40 1.34
N THR A 69 -6.78 1.53 2.16
CA THR A 69 -6.84 0.08 1.93
C THR A 69 -8.24 -0.47 2.12
N GLY A 70 -9.05 0.08 3.03
CA GLY A 70 -10.45 -0.28 3.22
C GLY A 70 -11.30 -0.05 1.96
N LEU A 71 -11.16 1.12 1.31
CA LEU A 71 -11.85 1.42 0.05
C LEU A 71 -11.43 0.45 -1.08
N ILE A 72 -10.14 0.14 -1.17
CA ILE A 72 -9.60 -0.81 -2.17
C ILE A 72 -10.17 -2.22 -1.95
N ILE A 73 -10.23 -2.69 -0.70
CA ILE A 73 -10.76 -4.02 -0.37
C ILE A 73 -12.27 -4.09 -0.66
N ALA A 74 -13.04 -3.04 -0.33
CA ALA A 74 -14.47 -2.99 -0.63
C ALA A 74 -14.76 -3.09 -2.14
N ALA A 75 -14.02 -2.34 -2.97
CA ALA A 75 -14.15 -2.42 -4.42
C ALA A 75 -13.75 -3.82 -4.96
N THR A 76 -12.70 -4.43 -4.40
CA THR A 76 -12.20 -5.76 -4.80
C THR A 76 -13.16 -6.88 -4.40
N ALA A 77 -13.87 -6.74 -3.28
CA ALA A 77 -14.89 -7.69 -2.83
C ALA A 77 -16.08 -7.73 -3.82
N VAL A 78 -16.61 -6.56 -4.20
CA VAL A 78 -17.68 -6.45 -5.20
C VAL A 78 -17.23 -6.96 -6.57
N LEU A 79 -15.94 -6.77 -6.91
CA LEU A 79 -15.34 -7.34 -8.12
C LEU A 79 -15.33 -8.87 -8.09
N SER A 80 -14.86 -9.47 -7.00
CA SER A 80 -14.75 -10.93 -6.85
C SER A 80 -16.11 -11.62 -6.93
N GLU A 81 -17.15 -11.02 -6.34
CA GLU A 81 -18.53 -11.52 -6.42
C GLU A 81 -19.05 -11.57 -7.87
N ARG A 82 -18.83 -10.47 -8.63
CA ARG A 82 -19.26 -10.38 -10.03
C ARG A 82 -18.52 -11.35 -10.95
N ILE A 83 -17.25 -11.66 -10.65
CA ILE A 83 -16.48 -12.68 -11.37
C ILE A 83 -16.99 -14.10 -11.02
N GLY A 84 -17.33 -14.35 -9.75
CA GLY A 84 -17.85 -15.62 -9.26
C GLY A 84 -19.21 -16.02 -9.86
N HIS A 85 -20.08 -15.05 -10.16
CA HIS A 85 -21.43 -15.29 -10.74
C HIS A 85 -21.46 -15.74 -12.21
N ARG A 86 -20.32 -16.13 -12.82
CA ARG A 86 -20.23 -16.67 -14.20
C ARG A 86 -20.93 -15.82 -15.27
N ALA A 87 -21.02 -14.51 -15.07
CA ALA A 87 -21.54 -13.57 -16.07
C ALA A 87 -20.49 -13.29 -17.18
N VAL A 88 -19.94 -14.37 -17.77
CA VAL A 88 -18.74 -14.39 -18.62
C VAL A 88 -18.83 -13.49 -19.86
N ARG A 89 -20.05 -13.17 -20.30
CA ARG A 89 -20.30 -12.29 -21.45
C ARG A 89 -20.10 -10.80 -21.16
N SER A 90 -20.10 -10.42 -19.88
CA SER A 90 -19.90 -9.04 -19.41
C SER A 90 -18.50 -8.79 -18.80
N VAL A 91 -17.77 -9.87 -18.49
CA VAL A 91 -16.45 -9.86 -17.84
C VAL A 91 -15.44 -8.94 -18.53
N PRO A 92 -15.24 -8.91 -19.87
CA PRO A 92 -14.20 -8.05 -20.43
C PRO A 92 -14.49 -6.56 -20.27
N ARG A 93 -15.76 -6.15 -20.32
CA ARG A 93 -16.17 -4.75 -20.14
C ARG A 93 -16.14 -4.33 -18.67
N LEU A 94 -16.47 -5.27 -17.79
CA LEU A 94 -16.36 -5.11 -16.34
C LEU A 94 -14.89 -5.02 -15.94
N THR A 95 -14.05 -5.99 -16.32
CA THR A 95 -12.60 -6.00 -16.06
C THR A 95 -11.91 -4.78 -16.67
N ALA A 96 -12.31 -4.32 -17.86
CA ALA A 96 -11.80 -3.07 -18.43
C ALA A 96 -12.21 -1.84 -17.60
N SER A 97 -13.49 -1.76 -17.19
CA SER A 97 -13.96 -0.66 -16.33
C SER A 97 -13.33 -0.70 -14.93
N LEU A 98 -13.09 -1.88 -14.38
CA LEU A 98 -12.44 -2.09 -13.09
C LEU A 98 -10.94 -1.86 -13.15
N MET A 99 -10.27 -2.26 -14.22
CA MET A 99 -8.88 -1.86 -14.50
C MET A 99 -8.79 -0.34 -14.65
N LEU A 100 -9.72 0.29 -15.37
CA LEU A 100 -9.80 1.75 -15.45
C LEU A 100 -10.06 2.37 -14.07
N MET A 101 -10.94 1.79 -13.26
CA MET A 101 -11.23 2.28 -11.92
C MET A 101 -10.03 2.11 -10.98
N VAL A 102 -9.30 1.00 -11.07
CA VAL A 102 -8.07 0.74 -10.30
C VAL A 102 -6.93 1.66 -10.76
N VAL A 103 -6.79 1.90 -12.06
CA VAL A 103 -5.80 2.85 -12.62
C VAL A 103 -6.17 4.28 -12.25
N MET A 104 -7.45 4.64 -12.28
CA MET A 104 -7.93 5.96 -11.87
C MET A 104 -7.78 6.17 -10.37
N VAL A 105 -8.08 5.17 -9.53
CA VAL A 105 -7.90 5.25 -8.06
C VAL A 105 -6.42 5.23 -7.69
N SER A 106 -5.60 4.41 -8.34
CA SER A 106 -4.15 4.38 -8.12
C SER A 106 -3.48 5.65 -8.62
N GLY A 107 -3.91 6.16 -9.78
CA GLY A 107 -3.48 7.44 -10.34
C GLY A 107 -3.93 8.61 -9.49
N LEU A 108 -5.15 8.59 -8.97
CA LEU A 108 -5.65 9.58 -8.02
C LEU A 108 -4.91 9.49 -6.69
N GLY A 109 -4.61 8.29 -6.17
CA GLY A 109 -3.82 8.11 -4.96
C GLY A 109 -2.37 8.58 -5.11
N ALA A 110 -1.76 8.35 -6.28
CA ALA A 110 -0.46 8.91 -6.64
C ALA A 110 -0.53 10.44 -6.79
N ALA A 111 -1.58 10.97 -7.43
CA ALA A 111 -1.79 12.40 -7.56
C ALA A 111 -2.10 13.08 -6.22
N LEU A 112 -2.84 12.43 -5.31
CA LEU A 112 -3.12 12.93 -3.96
C LEU A 112 -1.86 12.90 -3.10
N ARG A 113 -1.04 11.83 -3.21
CA ARG A 113 0.29 11.82 -2.59
C ARG A 113 1.19 12.90 -3.16
N CYS A 114 1.24 13.07 -4.48
CA CYS A 114 2.01 14.13 -5.12
C CYS A 114 1.47 15.53 -4.80
N ALA A 115 0.17 15.68 -4.57
CA ALA A 115 -0.43 16.95 -4.15
C ALA A 115 -0.19 17.21 -2.66
N ALA A 116 -0.24 16.19 -1.80
CA ALA A 116 0.07 16.34 -0.37
C ALA A 116 1.58 16.52 -0.12
N VAL A 117 2.44 15.80 -0.85
CA VAL A 117 3.91 15.99 -0.85
C VAL A 117 4.30 17.24 -1.61
N GLY A 118 3.58 17.62 -2.67
CA GLY A 118 3.80 18.85 -3.43
C GLY A 118 3.33 20.11 -2.70
N VAL A 119 2.33 20.00 -1.83
CA VAL A 119 1.97 21.05 -0.87
C VAL A 119 2.96 21.07 0.31
N GLY A 120 3.60 19.96 0.66
CA GLY A 120 4.75 19.94 1.59
C GLY A 120 6.10 20.33 0.97
N GLY A 121 6.18 20.44 -0.37
CA GLY A 121 7.35 20.88 -1.12
C GLY A 121 7.30 22.36 -1.53
N ALA A 122 6.18 23.04 -1.26
CA ALA A 122 6.04 24.48 -1.47
C ALA A 122 6.59 25.33 -0.30
N ASP A 123 7.18 24.71 0.75
CA ASP A 123 7.77 25.40 1.91
C ASP A 123 9.27 25.12 2.14
N HIS A 124 10.00 24.52 1.18
CA HIS A 124 11.47 24.57 1.21
C HIS A 124 12.13 24.65 -0.17
N PRO A 125 11.97 25.80 -0.86
CA PRO A 125 13.06 26.41 -1.58
C PRO A 125 13.37 27.75 -0.89
N LEU A 126 14.44 27.79 -0.08
CA LEU A 126 15.29 28.98 0.19
C LEU A 126 16.16 28.75 1.45
N ALA A 127 17.14 27.84 1.36
CA ALA A 127 18.33 27.88 2.22
C ALA A 127 19.52 27.20 1.53
N GLY A 128 19.90 27.75 0.37
CA GLY A 128 21.11 27.37 -0.36
C GLY A 128 21.50 28.50 -1.31
N GLY A 129 22.59 29.20 -0.98
CA GLY A 129 23.31 30.05 -1.93
C GLY A 129 22.93 31.53 -1.98
N ARG A 130 23.28 32.29 -0.94
CA ARG A 130 23.68 33.70 -1.09
C ARG A 130 25.10 33.89 -0.55
N GLY A 131 26.04 33.30 -1.28
CA GLY A 131 27.36 33.90 -1.46
C GLY A 131 27.30 34.81 -2.69
N CYS A 132 27.97 35.96 -2.60
CA CYS A 132 28.14 37.07 -3.55
C CYS A 132 27.35 38.35 -3.20
N HIS A 133 28.14 39.39 -2.91
CA HIS A 133 27.85 40.78 -2.52
C HIS A 133 27.67 41.07 -1.02
N LEU A 134 28.76 40.94 -0.23
CA LEU A 134 29.67 42.06 0.12
C LEU A 134 30.91 41.53 0.85
#